data_AF-A0A7X5XVX7-F1
#
_entry.id   AF-A0A7X5XVX7-F1
#
_cell.length_a   1.000
_cell.length_b   1.000
_cell.length_c   1.000
_cell.angle_alpha   90.00
_cell.angle_beta   90.00
_cell.angle_gamma   90.00
#
_symmetry.space_group_name_H-M   'P 1'
#
loop_
_entity.id
_entity.type
_entity.pdbx_description
1 polymer ?
#
loop_
_entity_poly.entity_id
_entity_poly.type
_entity_poly.pdbx_seq_one_letter_code
_entity_poly.pdbx_strand_id
1 'polypeptide(L)'
;MMNLMMENCPMEEEIKNRIVRQLNWRNTESVSLIWQGYLAALLEWGLIEVQVYDRLSILVRGVGEKEIHELFLDEPISAEYESEIGMGRSGETATSPEGQSERNI
;
A
#
# COMPACT_ATOMS: atom_id res chain seq x y z
N MET A 1 11.61 -36.17 -2.97
CA MET A 1 10.35 -36.10 -2.21
C MET A 1 10.51 -35.02 -1.14
N MET A 2 10.03 -33.81 -1.42
CA MET A 2 9.94 -32.70 -0.46
C MET A 2 8.76 -31.84 -0.93
N ASN A 3 7.57 -32.13 -0.40
CA ASN A 3 6.33 -31.40 -0.69
C ASN A 3 5.62 -31.08 0.64
N LEU A 4 6.40 -30.55 1.60
CA LEU A 4 5.94 -30.23 2.96
C LEU A 4 5.96 -28.72 3.25
N MET A 5 6.39 -27.88 2.29
CA MET A 5 6.54 -26.42 2.52
C MET A 5 5.40 -25.56 1.96
N MET A 6 4.44 -26.12 1.20
CA MET A 6 3.32 -25.33 0.65
C MET A 6 2.01 -25.42 1.43
N GLU A 7 1.83 -26.37 2.35
CA GLU A 7 0.55 -26.52 3.07
C GLU A 7 0.33 -25.48 4.18
N ASN A 8 1.36 -24.72 4.58
CA ASN A 8 1.29 -23.74 5.67
C ASN A 8 1.47 -22.28 5.24
N CYS A 9 1.59 -22.01 3.93
CA CYS A 9 1.56 -20.62 3.46
C CYS A 9 0.11 -20.14 3.51
N PRO A 10 -0.22 -19.05 4.23
CA PRO A 10 -1.57 -18.54 4.21
C PRO A 10 -1.93 -18.12 2.78
N MET A 11 -2.92 -18.80 2.21
CA MET A 11 -3.48 -18.45 0.91
C MET A 11 -4.04 -17.02 0.97
N GLU A 12 -3.93 -16.25 -0.11
CA GLU A 12 -4.38 -14.83 -0.18
C GLU A 12 -5.78 -14.63 0.42
N GLU A 13 -6.70 -15.57 0.15
CA GLU A 13 -8.07 -15.53 0.65
C GLU A 13 -8.16 -15.64 2.18
N GLU A 14 -7.32 -16.45 2.82
CA GLU A 14 -7.26 -16.57 4.28
C GLU A 14 -6.76 -15.27 4.90
N ILE A 15 -5.71 -14.66 4.35
CA ILE A 15 -5.18 -13.38 4.83
C ILE A 15 -6.24 -12.29 4.70
N LYS A 16 -6.87 -12.19 3.53
CA LYS A 16 -7.97 -11.27 3.26
C LYS A 16 -9.10 -11.42 4.29
N ASN A 17 -9.54 -12.65 4.55
CA ASN A 17 -10.62 -12.92 5.51
C ASN A 17 -10.23 -12.48 6.94
N ARG A 18 -8.97 -12.69 7.33
CA ARG A 18 -8.47 -12.26 8.65
C ARG A 18 -8.41 -10.74 8.77
N ILE A 19 -7.91 -10.04 7.75
CA ILE A 19 -7.87 -8.57 7.69
C ILE A 19 -9.28 -8.01 7.84
N VAL A 20 -10.21 -8.44 6.97
CA VAL A 20 -11.60 -7.95 6.96
C VAL A 20 -12.27 -8.20 8.31
N ARG A 21 -12.12 -9.40 8.88
CA ARG A 21 -12.71 -9.73 10.19
C ARG A 21 -12.18 -8.83 11.31
N GLN A 22 -10.88 -8.55 11.35
CA GLN A 22 -10.31 -7.71 12.40
C GLN A 22 -10.67 -6.24 12.22
N LEU A 23 -10.62 -5.71 11.00
CA LEU A 23 -10.99 -4.31 10.73
C LEU A 23 -12.47 -4.06 11.01
N ASN A 24 -13.34 -5.05 10.80
CA ASN A 24 -14.76 -4.96 11.19
C ASN A 24 -14.97 -4.87 12.72
N TRP A 25 -14.03 -5.39 13.53
CA TRP A 25 -14.10 -5.29 14.99
C TRP A 25 -13.42 -4.03 15.52
N ARG A 26 -12.28 -3.66 14.93
CA ARG A 26 -11.45 -2.53 15.33
C ARG A 26 -10.82 -1.89 14.10
N ASN A 27 -11.44 -0.82 13.62
CA ASN A 27 -10.92 -0.03 12.52
C ASN A 27 -10.13 1.18 13.05
N THR A 28 -8.95 0.92 13.61
CA THR A 28 -8.03 1.98 14.06
C THR A 28 -6.78 2.01 13.19
N GLU A 29 -6.13 3.17 13.14
CA GLU A 29 -4.86 3.34 12.43
C GLU A 29 -3.80 2.35 12.92
N SER A 30 -3.69 2.13 14.23
CA SER A 30 -2.73 1.16 14.79
C SER A 30 -2.99 -0.28 14.33
N VAL A 31 -4.25 -0.71 14.21
CA VAL A 31 -4.59 -2.05 13.68
C VAL A 31 -4.22 -2.13 12.20
N SER A 32 -4.43 -1.04 11.46
CA SER A 32 -4.05 -0.94 10.05
C SER A 32 -2.53 -1.02 9.88
N LEU A 33 -1.75 -0.30 10.70
CA LEU A 33 -0.29 -0.38 10.71
C LEU A 33 0.22 -1.79 11.03
N ILE A 34 -0.37 -2.48 12.01
CA ILE A 34 -0.01 -3.87 12.33
C ILE A 34 -0.21 -4.78 11.12
N TRP A 35 -1.34 -4.64 10.42
CA TRP A 35 -1.61 -5.43 9.22
C TRP A 35 -0.65 -5.07 8.07
N GLN A 36 -0.35 -3.79 7.88
CA GLN A 36 0.58 -3.34 6.86
C GLN A 36 2.00 -3.89 7.11
N GLY A 37 2.45 -3.87 8.37
CA GLY A 37 3.71 -4.49 8.80
C GLY A 37 3.74 -6.00 8.58
N TYR A 38 2.65 -6.69 8.91
CA TYR A 38 2.55 -8.12 8.68
C TYR A 38 2.61 -8.47 7.17
N LEU A 39 1.93 -7.71 6.32
CA LEU A 39 1.98 -7.90 4.87
C LEU A 39 3.37 -7.61 4.29
N ALA A 40 4.06 -6.57 4.78
CA ALA A 40 5.42 -6.25 4.38
C ALA A 40 6.39 -7.41 4.72
N ALA A 41 6.31 -7.96 5.94
CA ALA A 41 7.14 -9.10 6.33
C ALA A 41 6.88 -10.35 5.47
N LEU A 42 5.61 -10.64 5.13
CA LEU A 42 5.28 -11.74 4.22
C LEU A 42 5.86 -11.54 2.83
N LEU A 43 5.89 -10.29 2.33
CA LEU A 43 6.48 -9.95 1.05
C LEU A 43 8.01 -10.09 1.09
N GLU A 44 8.66 -9.51 2.10
CA GLU A 44 10.13 -9.56 2.27
C GLU A 44 10.67 -10.98 2.41
N TRP A 45 9.93 -11.87 3.07
CA TRP A 45 10.30 -13.27 3.21
C TRP A 45 9.94 -14.14 1.99
N GLY A 46 9.35 -13.54 0.95
CA GLY A 46 8.95 -14.25 -0.27
C GLY A 46 7.79 -15.22 -0.06
N LEU A 47 6.98 -15.02 0.98
CA LEU A 47 5.79 -15.85 1.26
C LEU A 47 4.58 -15.40 0.45
N ILE A 48 4.56 -14.14 -0.01
CA ILE A 48 3.58 -13.63 -0.96
C ILE A 48 4.28 -12.86 -2.08
N GLU A 49 3.64 -12.81 -3.24
CA GLU A 49 4.12 -12.02 -4.38
C GLU A 49 3.74 -10.55 -4.24
N VAL A 50 4.45 -9.66 -4.95
CA VAL A 50 4.17 -8.21 -4.98
C VAL A 50 2.71 -7.94 -5.33
N GLN A 51 2.15 -8.65 -6.31
CA GLN A 51 0.76 -8.45 -6.73
C GLN A 51 -0.25 -8.86 -5.64
N VAL A 52 0.11 -9.85 -4.81
CA VAL A 52 -0.72 -10.29 -3.67
C VAL A 52 -0.66 -9.23 -2.57
N TYR A 53 0.54 -8.70 -2.28
CA TYR A 53 0.73 -7.58 -1.36
C TYR A 53 -0.13 -6.38 -1.77
N ASP A 54 -0.05 -5.93 -3.03
CA ASP A 54 -0.80 -4.77 -3.53
C ASP A 54 -2.31 -4.93 -3.31
N ARG A 55 -2.85 -6.12 -3.63
CA ARG A 55 -4.29 -6.41 -3.44
C ARG A 55 -4.71 -6.42 -1.98
N LEU A 56 -3.87 -6.96 -1.09
CA LEU A 56 -4.17 -7.03 0.33
C LEU A 56 -3.99 -5.68 1.03
N SER A 57 -3.01 -4.87 0.65
CA SER A 57 -2.79 -3.53 1.20
C SER A 57 -3.96 -2.57 0.90
N ILE A 58 -4.70 -2.75 -0.20
CA ILE A 58 -5.94 -1.98 -0.47
C ILE A 58 -6.99 -2.17 0.63
N LEU A 59 -7.01 -3.33 1.31
CA LEU A 59 -7.93 -3.62 2.40
C LEU A 59 -7.57 -2.85 3.67
N VAL A 60 -6.28 -2.58 3.86
CA VAL A 60 -5.69 -1.94 5.04
C VAL A 60 -5.70 -0.42 4.82
N ARG A 61 -6.91 0.16 4.80
CA ARG A 61 -7.11 1.60 4.58
C ARG A 61 -6.62 2.41 5.79
N GLY A 62 -6.06 3.58 5.54
CA GLY A 62 -5.76 4.58 6.57
C GLY A 62 -4.31 4.60 7.07
N VAL A 63 -3.41 3.85 6.43
CA VAL A 63 -1.96 4.01 6.59
C VAL A 63 -1.48 5.00 5.54
N GLY A 64 -0.78 6.07 5.94
CA GLY A 64 -0.20 7.03 5.01
C GLY A 64 1.06 6.51 4.34
N GLU A 65 1.47 7.19 3.26
CA GLU A 65 2.69 6.82 2.52
C GLU A 65 3.93 6.93 3.40
N LYS A 66 3.99 7.93 4.28
CA LYS A 66 5.06 8.10 5.26
C LYS A 66 5.25 6.86 6.11
N GLU A 67 4.18 6.36 6.73
CA GLU A 67 4.24 5.22 7.62
C GLU A 67 4.62 3.93 6.87
N ILE A 68 4.22 3.80 5.60
CA ILE A 68 4.66 2.70 4.73
C ILE A 68 6.17 2.79 4.48
N HIS A 69 6.69 3.98 4.17
CA HIS A 69 8.13 4.17 3.94
C HIS A 69 8.94 3.90 5.21
N GLU A 70 8.54 4.44 6.35
CA GLU A 70 9.20 4.19 7.64
C GLU A 70 9.21 2.69 7.99
N LEU A 71 8.12 1.98 7.72
CA LEU A 71 8.00 0.55 7.94
C LEU A 71 9.04 -0.26 7.15
N PHE A 72 9.26 0.07 5.87
CA PHE A 72 10.23 -0.64 5.02
C PHE A 72 11.69 -0.22 5.26
N LEU A 73 11.90 0.99 5.76
CA LEU A 73 13.23 1.48 6.11
C LEU A 73 13.69 1.01 7.50
N ASP A 74 12.75 0.56 8.35
CA ASP A 74 12.97 0.27 9.78
C ASP A 74 13.55 1.49 10.55
N GLU A 75 13.33 2.70 10.02
CA GLU A 75 13.77 3.95 10.61
C GLU A 75 12.80 5.10 10.25
N PRO A 76 12.72 6.16 11.09
CA PRO A 76 11.97 7.36 10.77
C PRO A 76 12.53 8.02 9.51
N ILE A 77 11.66 8.45 8.60
CA ILE A 77 12.11 9.17 7.41
C ILE A 77 12.64 10.55 7.79
N SER A 78 13.63 11.05 7.04
CA SER A 78 14.13 12.41 7.21
C SER A 78 13.07 13.43 6.76
N ALA A 79 13.13 14.64 7.33
CA ALA A 79 12.24 15.74 6.92
C ALA A 79 12.38 16.11 5.44
N GLU A 80 13.57 15.91 4.87
CA GLU A 80 13.85 16.11 3.44
C GLU A 80 13.07 15.08 2.60
N TYR A 81 13.13 13.80 2.98
CA TYR A 81 12.43 12.73 2.29
C TYR A 81 10.90 12.82 2.44
N GLU A 82 10.41 13.26 3.61
CA GLU A 82 8.99 13.52 3.84
C GLU A 82 8.42 14.56 2.84
N SER A 83 9.21 15.58 2.49
CA SER A 83 8.82 16.59 1.51
C SER A 83 8.74 16.03 0.08
N GLU A 84 9.57 15.04 -0.26
CA GLU A 84 9.56 14.38 -1.56
C GLU A 84 8.33 13.47 -1.74
N ILE A 85 7.98 12.71 -0.69
CA ILE A 85 6.76 11.89 -0.66
C ILE A 85 5.52 12.78 -0.85
N GLY A 86 5.46 13.93 -0.15
CA GLY A 86 4.35 14.88 -0.28
C GLY A 86 4.24 15.58 -1.65
N MET A 87 5.35 15.76 -2.37
CA MET A 87 5.37 16.44 -3.68
C MET A 87 4.95 15.54 -4.85
N GLY A 88 4.97 14.21 -4.71
CA GLY A 88 4.67 13.25 -5.77
C GLY A 88 3.26 13.34 -6.40
N ARG A 89 2.34 14.14 -5.83
CA ARG A 89 0.94 14.25 -6.30
C ARG A 89 0.46 15.63 -6.74
N SER A 90 1.36 16.62 -6.84
CA SER A 90 0.98 17.99 -7.24
C SER A 90 1.19 18.30 -8.73
N GLY A 91 1.53 17.29 -9.56
CA GLY A 91 1.91 17.47 -10.97
C GLY A 91 0.84 17.19 -12.04
N GLU A 92 -0.33 16.63 -11.69
CA GLU A 92 -1.33 16.18 -12.68
C GLU A 92 -2.67 16.91 -12.55
N THR A 93 -2.67 18.25 -12.55
CA THR A 93 -3.86 19.01 -12.99
C THR A 93 -3.43 20.33 -13.61
N ALA A 94 -3.27 20.35 -14.94
CA ALA A 94 -3.70 21.45 -15.81
C ALA A 94 -3.11 21.27 -17.22
N THR A 95 -3.71 20.45 -18.06
CA THR A 95 -3.72 20.77 -19.50
C THR A 95 -4.84 21.78 -19.73
N SER A 96 -4.42 23.03 -19.86
CA SER A 96 -5.20 24.23 -20.21
C SER A 96 -6.08 24.02 -21.45
N PRO A 97 -7.32 24.54 -21.50
CA PRO A 97 -8.10 24.60 -22.72
C PRO A 97 -7.68 25.87 -23.50
N GLU A 98 -6.67 25.75 -24.36
CA GLU A 98 -6.31 26.81 -25.30
C GLU A 98 -6.95 26.58 -26.67
N GLY A 99 -7.78 27.55 -27.08
CA GLY A 99 -7.79 28.03 -28.45
C GLY A 99 -8.72 27.34 -29.45
N GLN A 100 -10.02 27.61 -29.37
CA GLN A 100 -10.88 27.61 -30.57
C GLN A 100 -11.67 28.92 -30.65
N SER A 101 -10.98 29.98 -31.05
CA SER A 101 -11.62 31.11 -31.72
C SER A 101 -10.64 31.63 -32.76
N GLU A 102 -10.97 31.40 -34.02
CA GLU A 102 -10.63 32.19 -35.21
C GLU A 102 -10.45 31.27 -36.41
N ARG A 103 -11.51 31.18 -37.22
CA ARG A 103 -11.52 31.33 -38.69
C ARG A 103 -12.77 30.65 -39.24
N ASN A 104 -13.70 31.45 -39.75
CA ASN A 104 -13.98 31.43 -41.17
C ASN A 104 -14.84 32.65 -41.54
N ILE A 105 -14.24 33.46 -42.43
CA ILE A 105 -14.90 34.41 -43.32
C ILE A 105 -15.71 33.60 -44.34
#